data_AF-A0A923ZKE5-F1
#
_entry.id   AF-A0A923ZKE5-F1
#
_cell.length_a   1.000
_cell.length_b   1.000
_cell.length_c   1.000
_cell.angle_alpha   90.00
_cell.angle_beta   90.00
_cell.angle_gamma   90.00
#
_symmetry.space_group_name_H-M   'P 1'
#
loop_
_entity.id
_entity.type
_entity.pdbx_description
1 polymer ?
#
loop_
_entity_poly.entity_id
_entity_poly.type
_entity_poly.pdbx_seq_one_letter_code
_entity_poly.pdbx_strand_id
1 'polypeptide(L)'
;KIKFWNEGGASFSGNVGIGTDNPTYKLSVLGNIRSNEVVVETGWADYVFDEKYKLPLLTDVEKFIQQHKHLPNIPTAAEIEKNGLFLGDTQKRMMEKIEELTLYMIEADKRIQKLEQMIMEKK
;
A
#
# COMPACT_ATOMS: atom_id res chain seq x y z
N LYS A 1 -15.46 -34.27 5.33
CA LYS A 1 -14.29 -33.42 5.00
C LYS A 1 -13.83 -33.80 3.61
N ILE A 2 -13.88 -32.88 2.65
CA ILE A 2 -13.29 -33.11 1.33
C ILE A 2 -11.78 -32.90 1.47
N LYS A 3 -10.99 -33.83 0.97
CA LYS A 3 -9.53 -33.74 0.95
C LYS A 3 -9.07 -34.15 -0.45
N PHE A 4 -8.31 -33.29 -1.10
CA PHE A 4 -7.67 -33.58 -2.38
C PHE A 4 -6.30 -34.18 -2.06
N TRP A 5 -6.20 -35.49 -2.25
CA TRP A 5 -4.97 -36.26 -2.06
C TRP A 5 -4.44 -36.60 -3.44
N ASN A 6 -3.55 -35.77 -4.00
CA ASN A 6 -2.63 -36.03 -5.12
C ASN A 6 -2.11 -34.70 -5.69
N GLU A 7 -1.00 -34.74 -6.42
CA GLU A 7 -0.40 -33.63 -7.20
C GLU A 7 -1.25 -33.26 -8.45
N GLY A 8 -2.58 -33.30 -8.32
CA GLY A 8 -3.51 -32.88 -9.37
C GLY A 8 -4.13 -31.52 -9.04
N GLY A 9 -4.28 -30.67 -10.06
CA GLY A 9 -5.01 -29.41 -9.93
C GLY A 9 -6.52 -29.62 -9.89
N ALA A 10 -7.23 -28.88 -9.04
CA ALA A 10 -8.68 -28.73 -9.12
C ALA A 10 -9.00 -27.42 -9.85
N SER A 11 -9.84 -27.48 -10.89
CA SER A 11 -10.34 -26.29 -11.59
C SER A 11 -11.83 -26.12 -11.33
N PHE A 12 -12.22 -24.90 -10.97
CA PHE A 12 -13.59 -24.50 -10.74
C PHE A 12 -13.94 -23.39 -11.73
N SER A 13 -14.91 -23.62 -12.62
CA SER A 13 -15.39 -22.61 -13.56
C SER A 13 -16.26 -21.54 -12.88
N GLY A 14 -16.95 -21.93 -11.80
CA GLY A 14 -17.78 -21.07 -10.96
C GLY A 14 -17.01 -20.41 -9.81
N ASN A 15 -17.75 -19.77 -8.91
CA ASN A 15 -17.19 -19.19 -7.70
C ASN A 15 -17.02 -20.27 -6.63
N VAL A 16 -15.93 -20.19 -5.86
CA VAL A 16 -15.66 -21.07 -4.72
C VAL A 16 -15.94 -20.31 -3.42
N GLY A 17 -16.92 -20.78 -2.66
CA GLY A 17 -17.21 -20.31 -1.30
C GLY A 17 -16.60 -21.21 -0.24
N ILE A 18 -15.86 -20.64 0.71
CA ILE A 18 -15.38 -21.34 1.91
C ILE A 18 -16.03 -20.66 3.11
N GLY A 19 -16.94 -21.36 3.79
CA GLY A 19 -17.71 -20.81 4.91
C GLY A 19 -18.87 -19.88 4.50
N THR A 20 -19.23 -19.84 3.22
CA THR A 20 -20.37 -19.07 2.68
C THR A 20 -21.03 -19.82 1.53
N ASP A 21 -22.36 -19.74 1.44
CA ASP A 21 -23.16 -20.32 0.35
C ASP A 21 -23.38 -19.34 -0.81
N ASN A 22 -23.02 -18.05 -0.62
CA ASN A 22 -23.23 -16.98 -1.59
C ASN A 22 -21.91 -16.26 -1.91
N PRO A 23 -20.96 -16.90 -2.61
CA PRO A 23 -19.68 -16.29 -2.95
C PRO A 23 -19.85 -15.18 -4.01
N THR A 24 -19.42 -13.97 -3.69
CA THR A 24 -19.48 -12.79 -4.57
C THR A 24 -18.22 -12.58 -5.42
N TYR A 25 -17.14 -13.29 -5.10
CA TYR A 25 -15.89 -13.31 -5.84
C TYR A 25 -15.55 -14.72 -6.31
N LYS A 26 -14.60 -14.86 -7.25
CA LYS A 26 -14.12 -16.17 -7.73
C LYS A 26 -13.67 -17.10 -6.60
N LEU A 27 -13.07 -16.53 -5.57
CA LEU A 27 -12.84 -17.17 -4.28
C LEU A 27 -13.36 -16.23 -3.19
N SER A 28 -14.34 -16.69 -2.40
CA SER A 28 -14.83 -15.98 -1.20
C SER A 28 -14.60 -16.85 0.01
N VAL A 29 -13.86 -16.35 0.99
CA VAL A 29 -13.56 -17.05 2.25
C VAL A 29 -14.14 -16.24 3.40
N LEU A 30 -15.19 -16.77 4.05
CA LEU A 30 -15.72 -16.19 5.29
C LEU A 30 -15.01 -16.84 6.48
N GLY A 31 -13.75 -16.42 6.68
CA GLY A 31 -12.87 -16.96 7.70
C GLY A 31 -11.40 -16.61 7.44
N ASN A 32 -10.49 -17.26 8.16
CA ASN A 32 -9.07 -16.99 8.06
C ASN A 32 -8.42 -17.81 6.95
N ILE A 33 -7.49 -17.19 6.21
CA ILE A 33 -6.62 -17.86 5.24
C ILE A 33 -5.22 -17.93 5.83
N ARG A 34 -4.59 -19.12 5.78
CA ARG A 34 -3.17 -19.30 6.09
C ARG A 34 -2.46 -19.81 4.84
N SER A 35 -1.45 -19.08 4.39
CA SER A 35 -0.62 -19.42 3.23
C SER A 35 0.85 -19.19 3.58
N ASN A 36 1.75 -19.91 2.91
CA ASN A 36 3.19 -19.60 3.00
C ASN A 36 3.54 -18.39 2.10
N GLU A 37 2.87 -18.26 0.95
CA GLU A 37 3.11 -17.20 -0.03
C GLU A 37 1.81 -16.84 -0.76
N VAL A 38 1.69 -15.58 -1.17
CA VAL A 38 0.64 -15.06 -2.04
C VAL A 38 1.28 -14.13 -3.06
N VAL A 39 1.13 -14.43 -4.34
CA VAL A 39 1.52 -13.54 -5.44
C VAL A 39 0.29 -12.77 -5.88
N VAL A 40 0.34 -11.44 -5.80
CA VAL A 40 -0.74 -10.55 -6.25
C VAL A 40 -0.26 -9.80 -7.48
N GLU A 41 -0.81 -10.14 -8.65
CA GLU A 41 -0.51 -9.45 -9.90
C GLU A 41 -1.17 -8.07 -9.89
N THR A 42 -0.37 -7.05 -9.61
CA THR A 42 -0.79 -5.64 -9.72
C THR A 42 0.19 -4.88 -10.58
N GLY A 43 -0.27 -3.81 -11.24
CA GLY A 43 0.63 -2.87 -11.89
C GLY A 43 1.43 -2.12 -10.83
N TRP A 44 2.71 -2.45 -10.69
CA TRP A 44 3.61 -1.84 -9.71
C TRP A 44 3.74 -0.33 -9.92
N ALA A 45 3.80 0.45 -8.83
CA ALA A 45 4.14 1.88 -8.87
C ALA A 45 5.63 2.02 -8.57
N ASP A 46 6.42 2.41 -9.58
CA ASP A 46 7.79 2.91 -9.39
C ASP A 46 7.90 4.33 -10.00
N TYR A 47 6.79 5.07 -10.01
CA TYR A 47 6.71 6.37 -10.66
C TYR A 47 7.11 7.53 -9.77
N VAL A 48 7.26 7.32 -8.45
CA VAL A 48 7.63 8.39 -7.51
C VAL A 48 9.04 8.91 -7.79
N PHE A 49 9.90 8.06 -8.38
CA PHE A 49 11.25 8.43 -8.80
C PHE A 49 11.35 8.96 -10.24
N ASP A 50 10.23 9.07 -10.96
CA ASP A 50 10.22 9.69 -12.29
C ASP A 50 10.54 11.20 -12.18
N GLU A 51 11.34 11.74 -13.09
CA GLU A 51 11.69 13.17 -13.11
C GLU A 51 10.46 14.09 -13.20
N LYS A 52 9.35 13.59 -13.75
CA LYS A 52 8.08 14.31 -13.87
C LYS A 52 7.22 14.20 -12.61
N TYR A 53 7.59 13.36 -11.65
CA TYR A 53 6.86 13.22 -10.40
C TYR A 53 6.94 14.52 -9.59
N LYS A 54 5.78 15.05 -9.23
CA LYS A 54 5.69 16.24 -8.39
C LYS A 54 5.52 15.80 -6.95
N LEU A 55 6.64 15.71 -6.23
CA LEU A 55 6.63 15.46 -4.79
C LEU A 55 5.79 16.55 -4.10
N PRO A 56 4.73 16.19 -3.35
CA PRO A 56 3.93 17.17 -2.63
C PRO A 56 4.77 18.00 -1.65
N LEU A 57 4.36 19.22 -1.34
CA LEU A 57 5.00 19.97 -0.26
C LEU A 57 4.51 19.42 1.08
N LEU A 58 5.42 19.25 2.06
CA LEU A 58 5.04 18.80 3.40
C LEU A 58 3.99 19.72 4.06
N THR A 59 3.97 21.01 3.73
CA THR A 59 2.95 21.96 4.19
C THR A 59 1.56 21.64 3.63
N ASP A 60 1.48 21.15 2.39
CA ASP A 60 0.20 20.78 1.77
C ASP A 60 -0.25 19.40 2.26
N VAL A 61 0.69 18.48 2.49
CA VAL A 61 0.43 17.19 3.14
C VAL A 61 -0.10 17.43 4.56
N GLU A 62 0.51 18.32 5.34
CA GLU A 62 0.06 18.67 6.68
C GLU A 62 -1.38 19.21 6.67
N LYS A 63 -1.69 20.19 5.80
CA LYS A 63 -3.05 20.72 5.65
C LYS A 63 -4.05 19.62 5.32
N PHE A 64 -3.69 18.71 4.40
CA PHE A 64 -4.53 17.59 4.04
C PHE A 64 -4.81 16.68 5.26
N ILE A 65 -3.79 16.31 6.01
CA ILE A 65 -3.94 15.47 7.21
C ILE A 65 -4.82 16.18 8.26
N GLN A 66 -4.63 17.48 8.46
CA GLN A 66 -5.43 18.25 9.40
C GLN A 66 -6.92 18.25 9.04
N GLN A 67 -7.23 18.39 7.74
CA GLN A 67 -8.59 18.43 7.20
C GLN A 67 -9.25 17.04 7.10
N HIS A 68 -8.52 16.04 6.63
CA HIS A 68 -9.07 14.74 6.23
C HIS A 68 -8.77 13.60 7.21
N LYS A 69 -7.81 13.77 8.14
CA LYS A 69 -7.41 12.77 9.15
C LYS A 69 -6.83 11.47 8.57
N HIS A 70 -6.37 11.49 7.32
CA HIS A 70 -5.60 10.41 6.69
C HIS A 70 -4.58 11.00 5.72
N LEU A 71 -3.67 10.16 5.21
CA LEU A 71 -2.70 10.56 4.20
C LEU A 71 -3.34 10.70 2.82
N PRO A 72 -2.86 11.62 1.96
CA PRO A 72 -3.26 11.68 0.56
C PRO A 72 -3.10 10.32 -0.12
N ASN A 73 -4.04 9.98 -1.00
CA ASN A 73 -4.09 8.72 -1.75
C ASN A 73 -4.24 7.45 -0.91
N ILE A 74 -4.39 7.51 0.42
CA ILE A 74 -4.66 6.34 1.28
C ILE A 74 -6.17 6.31 1.58
N PRO A 75 -6.85 5.16 1.40
CA PRO A 75 -8.26 5.04 1.71
C PRO A 75 -8.51 5.28 3.21
N THR A 76 -9.67 5.87 3.50
CA THR A 76 -10.12 6.10 4.88
C THR A 76 -10.50 4.79 5.56
N ALA A 77 -10.51 4.80 6.89
CA ALA A 77 -10.99 3.65 7.67
C ALA A 77 -12.44 3.27 7.30
N ALA A 78 -13.30 4.26 7.05
CA ALA A 78 -14.69 4.05 6.65
C ALA A 78 -14.81 3.37 5.27
N GLU A 79 -13.94 3.74 4.32
CA GLU A 79 -13.91 3.08 3.00
C GLU A 79 -13.43 1.64 3.09
N ILE A 80 -12.42 1.37 3.94
CA ILE A 80 -11.92 0.01 4.19
C ILE A 80 -12.97 -0.84 4.90
N GLU A 81 -13.69 -0.28 5.87
CA GLU A 81 -14.77 -0.97 6.58
C GLU A 81 -15.92 -1.34 5.63
N LYS A 82 -16.26 -0.44 4.71
CA LYS A 82 -17.33 -0.65 3.74
C LYS A 82 -16.96 -1.63 2.62
N ASN A 83 -15.79 -1.47 2.02
CA ASN A 83 -15.42 -2.15 0.77
C ASN A 83 -14.41 -3.29 0.97
N GLY A 84 -13.86 -3.42 2.18
CA GLY A 84 -12.71 -4.28 2.46
C GLY A 84 -11.38 -3.64 2.04
N LEU A 85 -10.28 -4.31 2.40
CA LEU A 85 -8.93 -3.90 2.05
C LEU A 85 -8.48 -4.60 0.76
N PHE A 86 -8.29 -3.82 -0.30
CA PHE A 86 -7.68 -4.35 -1.54
C PHE A 86 -6.18 -4.47 -1.33
N LEU A 87 -5.70 -5.68 -1.06
CA LEU A 87 -4.30 -5.95 -0.66
C LEU A 87 -3.29 -5.35 -1.64
N GLY A 88 -3.44 -5.62 -2.94
CA GLY A 88 -2.49 -5.14 -3.95
C GLY A 88 -2.48 -3.62 -4.14
N ASP A 89 -3.66 -3.00 -4.21
CA ASP A 89 -3.78 -1.53 -4.34
C ASP A 89 -3.29 -0.81 -3.08
N THR A 90 -3.61 -1.34 -1.89
CA THR A 90 -3.15 -0.77 -0.62
C THR A 90 -1.63 -0.88 -0.49
N GLN A 91 -1.06 -2.05 -0.81
CA GLN A 91 0.39 -2.25 -0.76
C GLN A 91 1.11 -1.30 -1.73
N LYS A 92 0.56 -1.09 -2.92
CA LYS A 92 1.06 -0.13 -3.90
C LYS A 92 1.07 1.31 -3.36
N ARG A 93 -0.05 1.76 -2.77
CA ARG A 93 -0.15 3.10 -2.18
C ARG A 93 0.76 3.28 -0.97
N MET A 94 0.93 2.24 -0.15
CA MET A 94 1.88 2.25 0.96
C MET A 94 3.32 2.41 0.45
N MET A 95 3.70 1.71 -0.63
CA MET A 95 5.01 1.87 -1.26
C MET A 95 5.22 3.30 -1.77
N GLU A 96 4.24 3.89 -2.45
CA GLU A 96 4.28 5.30 -2.87
C GLU A 96 4.61 6.23 -1.68
N LYS A 97 3.96 6.03 -0.53
CA LYS A 97 4.25 6.85 0.67
C LYS A 97 5.65 6.59 1.24
N ILE A 98 6.15 5.36 1.20
CA ILE A 98 7.53 5.04 1.64
C ILE A 98 8.56 5.73 0.73
N GLU A 99 8.32 5.74 -0.58
CA GLU A 99 9.17 6.41 -1.55
C GLU A 99 9.17 7.94 -1.36
N GLU A 100 8.00 8.55 -1.17
CA GLU A 100 7.88 9.98 -0.83
C GLU A 100 8.61 10.33 0.47
N LEU A 101 8.41 9.53 1.54
CA LEU A 101 9.11 9.71 2.81
C LEU A 101 10.63 9.64 2.64
N THR A 102 11.10 8.72 1.79
CA THR A 102 12.52 8.59 1.46
C THR A 102 13.04 9.87 0.79
N LEU A 103 12.31 10.45 -0.15
CA LEU A 103 12.68 11.71 -0.80
C LEU A 103 12.72 12.89 0.19
N TYR A 104 11.73 13.01 1.07
CA TYR A 104 11.73 14.04 2.12
C TYR A 104 12.92 13.87 3.09
N MET A 105 13.27 12.64 3.46
CA MET A 105 14.42 12.37 4.33
C MET A 105 15.74 12.76 3.67
N ILE A 106 15.91 12.48 2.37
CA ILE A 106 17.09 12.91 1.61
C ILE A 106 17.18 14.44 1.57
N GLU A 107 16.07 15.14 1.35
CA GLU A 107 16.06 16.62 1.38
C GLU A 107 16.41 17.16 2.76
N ALA A 108 15.85 16.56 3.82
CA ALA A 108 16.13 16.94 5.20
C ALA A 108 17.61 16.73 5.56
N ASP A 109 18.21 15.60 5.19
CA ASP A 109 19.63 15.30 5.41
C ASP A 109 20.54 16.33 4.72
N LYS A 110 20.27 16.64 3.44
CA LYS A 110 21.00 17.70 2.71
C LYS A 110 20.91 19.05 3.41
N ARG A 111 19.74 19.40 3.95
CA ARG A 111 19.55 20.65 4.70
C ARG A 111 20.32 20.65 6.01
N ILE A 112 20.34 19.53 6.73
CA ILE A 112 21.12 19.37 7.97
C ILE A 112 22.60 19.57 7.69
N GLN A 113 23.16 18.86 6.70
CA GLN A 113 24.58 18.99 6.32
C GLN A 113 24.95 20.42 5.96
N LYS A 114 24.07 21.12 5.21
CA LYS A 114 24.29 22.53 4.87
C LYS A 114 24.29 23.43 6.10
N LEU A 115 23.38 23.21 7.05
CA LEU A 115 23.34 23.97 8.29
C LEU A 115 24.58 23.71 9.16
N GLU A 116 25.03 22.46 9.24
CA GLU A 116 26.27 22.08 9.96
C GLU A 116 27.49 22.76 9.34
N GLN A 117 27.61 22.77 8.01
CA GLN A 117 28.68 23.47 7.32
C GLN A 117 28.67 24.98 7.61
N MET A 118 27.50 25.62 7.53
CA MET A 118 27.37 27.05 7.86
C MET A 118 27.72 27.37 9.31
N ILE A 119 27.50 26.44 10.24
CA ILE A 119 27.90 26.61 11.65
C ILE A 119 29.42 26.46 11.80
N MET A 120 30.05 25.54 11.06
CA MET A 120 31.51 25.36 11.08
C MET A 120 32.25 26.56 10.48
N GLU A 121 31.76 27.13 9.38
CA GLU A 121 32.38 28.29 8.71
C GLU A 121 32.26 29.60 9.51
N LYS A 122 31.33 29.67 10.47
CA LYS A 122 31.12 30.83 11.35
C LYS A 122 31.96 30.79 12.64
N LYS A 123 32.65 29.68 12.90
CA LYS A 123 33.56 29.52 14.04
C LYS A 123 35.00 29.80 13.63
#